data_AF-A0A9Q3QVM5-F1
#
_entry.id   AF-A0A9Q3QVM5-F1
#
_cell.length_a   1.000
_cell.length_b   1.000
_cell.length_c   1.000
_cell.angle_alpha   90.00
_cell.angle_beta   90.00
_cell.angle_gamma   90.00
#
_symmetry.space_group_name_H-M   'P 1'
#
loop_
_entity.id
_entity.type
_entity.pdbx_description
1 polymer ?
#
loop_
_entity_poly.entity_id
_entity_poly.type
_entity_poly.pdbx_seq_one_letter_code
_entity_poly.pdbx_strand_id
1 'polypeptide(L)'
;MYSRKFLIVCGLAAAALSPVADVAPAATAATRDKAFFESVTGSWKGPGEIVAGKYKGTKFTCNLTGEPTGDSTAGIKLDGTCRVGVFKQPMTAVISQSGSTYKGKFLDGAAGKGLDVVSGAVTEDTVVVGINRAKLNGAMIARVRDDKTMNVTVSVKVESQMIPVIGLTLTRQVDDMAVGSIQ
;
A
#
# COMPACT_ATOMS: atom_id res chain seq x y z
N MET A 1 -64.19 -34.65 -45.81
CA MET A 1 -62.91 -35.41 -45.74
C MET A 1 -62.22 -35.05 -44.42
N TYR A 2 -61.83 -36.08 -43.65
CA TYR A 2 -60.91 -36.15 -42.47
C TYR A 2 -60.36 -34.83 -41.88
N SER A 3 -60.65 -34.52 -40.60
CA SER A 3 -59.95 -34.98 -39.38
C SER A 3 -58.52 -34.44 -39.20
N ARG A 4 -58.29 -33.67 -38.12
CA ARG A 4 -57.29 -34.01 -37.09
C ARG A 4 -57.35 -33.06 -35.89
N LYS A 5 -57.44 -33.68 -34.71
CA LYS A 5 -57.21 -33.11 -33.39
C LYS A 5 -55.77 -32.62 -33.26
N PHE A 6 -55.53 -31.54 -32.51
CA PHE A 6 -54.32 -31.44 -31.70
C PHE A 6 -54.58 -30.62 -30.43
N LEU A 7 -54.59 -31.33 -29.30
CA LEU A 7 -54.50 -30.81 -27.94
C LEU A 7 -53.03 -30.44 -27.67
N ILE A 8 -52.74 -29.24 -27.16
CA ILE A 8 -51.59 -29.03 -26.27
C ILE A 8 -52.01 -28.10 -25.13
N VAL A 9 -52.13 -28.72 -23.95
CA VAL A 9 -52.02 -28.10 -22.63
C VAL A 9 -50.57 -27.65 -22.45
N CYS A 10 -50.33 -26.38 -22.13
CA CYS A 10 -49.03 -25.94 -21.59
C CYS A 10 -49.28 -25.18 -20.28
N GLY A 11 -48.85 -25.80 -19.19
CA GLY A 11 -48.97 -25.31 -17.83
C GLY A 11 -48.12 -24.06 -17.57
N LEU A 12 -48.65 -23.20 -16.69
CA LEU A 12 -47.94 -22.11 -16.06
C LEU A 12 -46.96 -22.68 -15.03
N ALA A 13 -45.68 -22.80 -15.42
CA ALA A 13 -44.59 -23.02 -14.47
C ALA A 13 -44.06 -21.65 -14.02
N ALA A 14 -44.33 -21.29 -12.76
CA ALA A 14 -43.77 -20.12 -12.11
C ALA A 14 -42.25 -20.32 -11.92
N ALA A 15 -41.44 -19.56 -12.65
CA ALA A 15 -40.00 -19.51 -12.44
C ALA A 15 -39.69 -18.67 -11.19
N ALA A 16 -39.28 -19.34 -10.11
CA ALA A 16 -38.69 -18.69 -8.95
C ALA A 16 -37.30 -18.14 -9.34
N LEU A 17 -37.17 -16.82 -9.46
CA LEU A 17 -35.88 -16.16 -9.60
C LEU A 17 -35.17 -16.17 -8.24
N SER A 18 -34.21 -17.06 -8.06
CA SER A 18 -33.27 -16.99 -6.95
C SER A 18 -32.29 -15.83 -7.19
N PRO A 19 -32.06 -14.92 -6.21
CA PRO A 19 -31.00 -13.94 -6.34
C PRO A 19 -29.66 -14.67 -6.23
N VAL A 20 -28.92 -14.74 -7.33
CA VAL A 20 -27.49 -15.01 -7.30
C VAL A 20 -26.83 -13.87 -6.52
N ALA A 21 -26.47 -14.13 -5.27
CA ALA A 21 -25.62 -13.23 -4.52
C ALA A 21 -24.22 -13.27 -5.19
N ASP A 22 -23.83 -12.17 -5.82
CA ASP A 22 -22.48 -11.93 -6.32
C ASP A 22 -21.49 -11.98 -5.14
N VAL A 23 -20.91 -13.15 -4.89
CA VAL A 23 -19.76 -13.30 -4.00
C VAL A 23 -18.54 -12.85 -4.81
N ALA A 24 -18.15 -11.59 -4.65
CA ALA A 24 -16.94 -11.05 -5.27
C ALA A 24 -15.69 -11.86 -4.81
N PRO A 25 -14.68 -12.09 -5.68
CA PRO A 25 -13.57 -12.99 -5.35
C PRO A 25 -12.56 -12.33 -4.40
N ALA A 26 -12.57 -12.70 -3.12
CA ALA A 26 -11.55 -12.29 -2.15
C ALA A 26 -10.13 -12.82 -2.48
N ALA A 27 -10.03 -13.91 -3.24
CA ALA A 27 -8.77 -14.55 -3.61
C ALA A 27 -7.88 -13.67 -4.52
N THR A 28 -8.45 -12.78 -5.32
CA THR A 28 -7.70 -11.89 -6.21
C THR A 28 -7.09 -10.71 -5.46
N ALA A 29 -7.80 -10.17 -4.46
CA ALA A 29 -7.32 -9.04 -3.66
C ALA A 29 -6.10 -9.43 -2.79
N ALA A 30 -6.17 -10.53 -2.06
CA ALA A 30 -5.05 -10.97 -1.22
C ALA A 30 -3.78 -11.28 -2.04
N THR A 31 -3.95 -11.89 -3.22
CA THR A 31 -2.83 -12.19 -4.14
C THR A 31 -2.20 -10.91 -4.69
N ARG A 32 -3.03 -9.95 -5.14
CA ARG A 32 -2.57 -8.65 -5.63
C ARG A 32 -1.85 -7.87 -4.53
N ASP A 33 -2.42 -7.82 -3.34
CA ASP A 33 -1.86 -7.04 -2.25
C ASP A 33 -0.50 -7.61 -1.81
N LYS A 34 -0.36 -8.94 -1.79
CA LYS A 34 0.93 -9.62 -1.59
C LYS A 34 1.94 -9.23 -2.67
N ALA A 35 1.54 -9.26 -3.94
CA ALA A 35 2.42 -8.87 -5.05
C ALA A 35 2.91 -7.41 -4.93
N PHE A 36 2.04 -6.50 -4.48
CA PHE A 36 2.45 -5.12 -4.18
C PHE A 36 3.52 -5.09 -3.07
N PHE A 37 3.31 -5.75 -1.93
CA PHE A 37 4.32 -5.70 -0.87
C PHE A 37 5.62 -6.40 -1.25
N GLU A 38 5.55 -7.48 -2.03
CA GLU A 38 6.72 -8.12 -2.63
C GLU A 38 7.48 -7.15 -3.54
N SER A 39 6.79 -6.32 -4.33
CA SER A 39 7.44 -5.29 -5.16
C SER A 39 8.12 -4.20 -4.32
N VAL A 40 7.76 -4.00 -3.06
CA VAL A 40 8.42 -3.03 -2.17
C VAL A 40 9.68 -3.60 -1.51
N THR A 41 9.91 -4.92 -1.56
CA THR A 41 11.10 -5.55 -0.97
C THR A 41 12.41 -5.07 -1.60
N GLY A 42 13.53 -5.18 -0.88
CA GLY A 42 14.86 -4.80 -1.34
C GLY A 42 15.31 -3.39 -0.95
N SER A 43 16.43 -2.95 -1.52
CA SER A 43 17.10 -1.70 -1.12
C SER A 43 16.59 -0.50 -1.91
N TRP A 44 16.35 0.61 -1.20
CA TRP A 44 15.80 1.86 -1.73
C TRP A 44 16.61 3.05 -1.23
N LYS A 45 16.87 4.03 -2.11
CA LYS A 45 17.57 5.25 -1.73
C LYS A 45 17.05 6.44 -2.51
N GLY A 46 16.92 7.59 -1.85
CA GLY A 46 16.62 8.81 -2.58
C GLY A 46 16.28 10.01 -1.73
N PRO A 47 16.09 11.17 -2.38
CA PRO A 47 15.83 12.43 -1.71
C PRO A 47 14.40 12.55 -1.18
N GLY A 48 14.27 13.40 -0.16
CA GLY A 48 13.03 13.83 0.44
C GLY A 48 13.04 15.31 0.76
N GLU A 49 11.84 15.89 0.86
CA GLU A 49 11.67 17.28 1.24
C GLU A 49 10.43 17.45 2.12
N ILE A 50 10.54 18.31 3.13
CA ILE A 50 9.40 18.83 3.88
C ILE A 50 8.80 19.98 3.07
N VAL A 51 7.57 19.81 2.58
CA VAL A 51 6.95 20.76 1.63
C VAL A 51 6.04 21.80 2.29
N ALA A 52 5.67 21.58 3.56
CA ALA A 52 4.79 22.47 4.32
C ALA A 52 5.16 22.52 5.82
N GLY A 53 4.65 23.55 6.51
CA GLY A 53 4.87 23.77 7.94
C GLY A 53 6.19 24.48 8.28
N LYS A 54 6.53 24.51 9.58
CA LYS A 54 7.68 25.25 10.12
C LYS A 54 9.02 24.86 9.48
N TYR A 55 9.16 23.59 9.07
CA TYR A 55 10.40 23.04 8.54
C TYR A 55 10.40 22.94 7.00
N LYS A 56 9.51 23.67 6.32
CA LYS A 56 9.42 23.68 4.85
C LYS A 56 10.78 23.97 4.20
N GLY A 57 11.10 23.26 3.13
CA GLY A 57 12.36 23.35 2.38
C GLY A 57 13.49 22.51 2.97
N THR A 58 13.28 21.86 4.12
CA THR A 58 14.27 20.93 4.69
C THR A 58 14.39 19.71 3.78
N LYS A 59 15.58 19.52 3.21
CA LYS A 59 15.90 18.38 2.36
C LYS A 59 16.60 17.29 3.17
N PHE A 60 16.33 16.05 2.79
CA PHE A 60 16.92 14.88 3.41
C PHE A 60 17.10 13.76 2.40
N THR A 61 17.87 12.74 2.76
CA THR A 61 18.10 11.56 1.91
C THR A 61 17.92 10.31 2.73
N CYS A 62 17.05 9.42 2.29
CA CYS A 62 16.78 8.16 2.95
C CYS A 62 17.51 7.01 2.25
N ASN A 63 17.94 6.03 3.03
CA ASN A 63 18.35 4.70 2.59
C ASN A 63 17.52 3.72 3.41
N LEU A 64 16.65 2.96 2.73
CA LEU A 64 15.67 2.07 3.33
C LEU A 64 15.79 0.68 2.71
N THR A 65 15.43 -0.34 3.46
CA THR A 65 15.38 -1.73 3.04
C THR A 65 14.00 -2.27 3.34
N GLY A 66 13.33 -2.80 2.33
CA GLY A 66 12.04 -3.48 2.44
C GLY A 66 12.23 -4.98 2.65
N GLU A 67 11.59 -5.53 3.66
CA GLU A 67 11.57 -6.94 4.00
C GLU A 67 10.11 -7.41 4.16
N PRO A 68 9.74 -8.60 3.66
CA PRO A 68 8.41 -9.13 3.90
C PRO A 68 8.19 -9.35 5.39
N THR A 69 7.00 -9.06 5.89
CA THR A 69 6.58 -9.53 7.22
C THR A 69 6.41 -11.03 7.11
N GLY A 70 7.33 -11.83 7.67
CA GLY A 70 7.55 -13.27 7.40
C GLY A 70 6.38 -14.25 7.60
N ASP A 71 5.16 -13.74 7.72
CA ASP A 71 3.91 -14.47 7.80
C ASP A 71 3.36 -14.65 6.36
N SER A 72 2.45 -15.61 6.15
CA SER A 72 1.80 -15.83 4.85
C SER A 72 0.83 -14.70 4.43
N THR A 73 0.73 -13.63 5.21
CA THR A 73 -0.18 -12.50 5.04
C THR A 73 0.52 -11.32 4.35
N ALA A 74 -0.26 -10.52 3.62
CA ALA A 74 0.27 -9.36 2.89
C ALA A 74 0.85 -8.32 3.87
N GLY A 75 2.11 -7.92 3.69
CA GLY A 75 2.74 -6.92 4.54
C GLY A 75 4.21 -6.67 4.22
N ILE A 76 4.73 -5.58 4.77
CA ILE A 76 6.11 -5.13 4.58
C ILE A 76 6.65 -4.47 5.86
N LYS A 77 7.94 -4.68 6.10
CA LYS A 77 8.77 -3.90 7.02
C LYS A 77 9.77 -3.09 6.20
N LEU A 78 9.80 -1.78 6.39
CA LEU A 78 10.76 -0.87 5.80
C LEU A 78 11.64 -0.32 6.92
N ASP A 79 12.94 -0.57 6.85
CA ASP A 79 13.90 -0.08 7.84
C ASP A 79 15.07 0.66 7.20
N GLY A 80 15.63 1.63 7.90
CA GLY A 80 16.86 2.28 7.47
C GLY A 80 17.09 3.60 8.16
N THR A 81 17.65 4.55 7.42
CA THR A 81 17.99 5.87 7.95
C THR A 81 17.72 6.99 6.96
N CYS A 82 17.25 8.13 7.46
CA CYS A 82 17.15 9.37 6.72
C CYS A 82 18.16 10.39 7.28
N ARG A 83 18.94 11.00 6.38
CA ARG A 83 19.98 11.98 6.72
C ARG A 83 19.51 13.40 6.40
N VAL A 84 19.66 14.31 7.35
CA VAL A 84 19.47 15.76 7.20
C VAL A 84 20.80 16.45 7.52
N GLY A 85 21.50 16.96 6.51
CA GLY A 85 22.85 17.49 6.67
C GLY A 85 23.80 16.43 7.27
N VAL A 86 24.32 16.69 8.47
CA VAL A 86 25.22 15.75 9.20
C VAL A 86 24.49 14.77 10.12
N PHE A 87 23.18 14.98 10.36
CA PHE A 87 22.41 14.15 11.28
C PHE A 87 21.76 12.99 10.54
N LYS A 88 21.79 11.80 11.15
CA LYS A 88 21.05 10.62 10.69
C LYS A 88 19.97 10.27 11.71
N GLN A 89 18.77 9.99 11.21
CA GLN A 89 17.65 9.52 12.02
C GLN A 89 17.26 8.11 11.55
N PRO A 90 17.05 7.15 12.46
CA PRO A 90 16.49 5.86 12.10
C PRO A 90 15.06 6.05 11.58
N MET A 91 14.69 5.22 10.62
CA MET A 91 13.38 5.23 9.98
C MET A 91 12.88 3.80 9.87
N THR A 92 11.73 3.52 10.47
CA THR A 92 11.10 2.19 10.47
C THR A 92 9.63 2.34 10.10
N ALA A 93 9.10 1.43 9.32
CA ALA A 93 7.67 1.29 9.08
C ALA A 93 7.33 -0.19 8.99
N VAL A 94 6.30 -0.63 9.70
CA VAL A 94 5.76 -1.99 9.62
C VAL A 94 4.30 -1.84 9.22
N ILE A 95 3.89 -2.53 8.16
CA ILE A 95 2.51 -2.60 7.69
C ILE A 95 2.19 -4.08 7.48
N SER A 96 1.13 -4.57 8.11
CA SER A 96 0.67 -5.95 7.96
C SER A 96 -0.85 -6.00 7.82
N GLN A 97 -1.32 -6.99 7.08
CA GLN A 97 -2.73 -7.24 6.91
C GLN A 97 -3.37 -7.62 8.25
N SER A 98 -4.53 -7.04 8.53
CA SER A 98 -5.35 -7.28 9.71
C SER A 98 -6.82 -7.38 9.27
N GLY A 99 -7.27 -8.60 8.94
CA GLY A 99 -8.61 -8.82 8.39
C GLY A 99 -8.73 -8.25 6.98
N SER A 100 -9.69 -7.35 6.76
CA SER A 100 -9.93 -6.67 5.48
C SER A 100 -9.16 -5.35 5.31
N THR A 101 -8.30 -4.99 6.28
CA THR A 101 -7.51 -3.74 6.24
C THR A 101 -6.06 -3.98 6.67
N TYR A 102 -5.31 -2.90 6.87
CA TYR A 102 -3.90 -2.92 7.24
C TYR A 102 -3.67 -2.18 8.54
N LYS A 103 -2.75 -2.70 9.35
CA LYS A 103 -2.30 -2.11 10.62
C LYS A 103 -0.78 -2.12 10.70
N GLY A 104 -0.26 -1.41 11.69
CA GLY A 104 1.17 -1.43 11.97
C GLY A 104 1.64 -0.13 12.58
N LYS A 105 2.91 0.21 12.37
CA LYS A 105 3.59 1.31 13.05
C LYS A 105 4.57 1.99 12.11
N PHE A 106 4.65 3.31 12.23
CA PHE A 106 5.73 4.11 11.68
C PHE A 106 6.60 4.60 12.84
N LEU A 107 7.93 4.55 12.68
CA LEU A 107 8.94 4.63 13.73
C LEU A 107 8.60 3.64 14.86
N ASP A 108 8.25 4.14 16.04
CA ASP A 108 7.92 3.33 17.21
C ASP A 108 6.41 3.24 17.50
N GLY A 109 5.57 3.71 16.56
CA GLY A 109 4.13 3.87 16.77
C GLY A 109 3.78 5.05 17.68
N ALA A 110 2.48 5.25 17.92
CA ALA A 110 1.98 6.41 18.66
C ALA A 110 2.39 6.42 20.14
N ALA A 111 2.68 5.25 20.72
CA ALA A 111 3.21 5.10 22.08
C ALA A 111 4.65 5.61 22.21
N GLY A 112 5.40 5.64 21.11
CA GLY A 112 6.77 6.19 21.06
C GLY A 112 6.82 7.55 20.37
N LYS A 113 7.78 7.71 19.45
CA LYS A 113 7.97 8.94 18.66
C LYS A 113 7.21 8.92 17.32
N GLY A 114 6.51 7.84 17.04
CA GLY A 114 5.96 7.50 15.73
C GLY A 114 4.47 7.74 15.58
N LEU A 115 3.87 7.00 14.64
CA LEU A 115 2.45 7.03 14.29
C LEU A 115 1.96 5.60 14.14
N ASP A 116 0.72 5.33 14.52
CA ASP A 116 0.10 4.03 14.27
C ASP A 116 -0.54 4.01 12.88
N VAL A 117 -0.35 2.91 12.17
CA VAL A 117 -1.12 2.61 10.95
C VAL A 117 -2.43 1.97 11.40
N VAL A 118 -3.54 2.65 11.15
CA VAL A 118 -4.87 2.28 11.66
C VAL A 118 -5.80 1.75 10.58
N SER A 119 -5.48 2.00 9.33
CA SER A 119 -6.20 1.50 8.16
C SER A 119 -5.28 1.48 6.94
N GLY A 120 -5.69 0.74 5.92
CA GLY A 120 -5.08 0.86 4.61
C GLY A 120 -5.87 0.19 3.51
N ALA A 121 -5.51 0.53 2.28
CA ALA A 121 -5.98 -0.08 1.05
C ALA A 121 -4.80 -0.19 0.07
N VAL A 122 -4.75 -1.30 -0.66
CA VAL A 122 -3.74 -1.58 -1.66
C VAL A 122 -4.42 -1.70 -3.02
N THR A 123 -3.83 -1.05 -4.02
CA THR A 123 -4.11 -1.25 -5.44
C THR A 123 -2.87 -1.85 -6.09
N GLU A 124 -2.88 -2.03 -7.42
CA GLU A 124 -1.78 -2.69 -8.14
C GLU A 124 -0.39 -2.09 -7.86
N ASP A 125 -0.28 -0.76 -7.90
CA ASP A 125 0.99 -0.03 -7.81
C ASP A 125 1.08 0.91 -6.58
N THR A 126 0.01 0.99 -5.79
CA THR A 126 -0.16 2.03 -4.76
C THR A 126 -0.70 1.42 -3.48
N VAL A 127 -0.13 1.81 -2.35
CA VAL A 127 -0.74 1.63 -1.03
C VAL A 127 -1.08 2.99 -0.42
N VAL A 128 -2.27 3.06 0.18
CA VAL A 128 -2.70 4.21 0.98
C VAL A 128 -2.97 3.70 2.39
N VAL A 129 -2.26 4.25 3.38
CA VAL A 129 -2.48 3.94 4.78
C VAL A 129 -2.91 5.16 5.57
N GLY A 130 -3.90 4.97 6.44
CA GLY A 130 -4.28 5.95 7.45
C GLY A 130 -3.31 5.89 8.62
N ILE A 131 -2.76 7.04 9.00
CA ILE A 131 -1.84 7.17 10.14
C ILE A 131 -2.45 8.06 11.22
N ASN A 132 -2.34 7.64 12.48
CA ASN A 132 -2.86 8.38 13.62
C ASN A 132 -1.82 8.48 14.74
N ARG A 133 -1.79 9.64 15.39
CA ARG A 133 -1.21 9.83 16.72
C ARG A 133 -1.98 10.88 17.48
N ALA A 134 -2.74 10.46 18.48
CA ALA A 134 -3.57 11.34 19.30
C ALA A 134 -4.47 12.23 18.41
N LYS A 135 -4.20 13.53 18.33
CA LYS A 135 -4.96 14.51 17.53
C LYS A 135 -4.52 14.60 16.06
N LEU A 136 -3.36 14.04 15.73
CA LEU A 136 -2.82 14.12 14.37
C LEU A 136 -3.32 12.93 13.56
N ASN A 137 -4.22 13.23 12.62
CA ASN A 137 -4.69 12.29 11.61
C ASN A 137 -3.98 12.59 10.30
N GLY A 138 -3.60 11.55 9.56
CA GLY A 138 -2.95 11.71 8.29
C GLY A 138 -3.13 10.50 7.38
N ALA A 139 -2.51 10.59 6.22
CA ALA A 139 -2.40 9.48 5.30
C ALA A 139 -0.97 9.43 4.75
N MET A 140 -0.47 8.22 4.56
CA MET A 140 0.74 7.98 3.78
C MET A 140 0.34 7.23 2.52
N ILE A 141 0.84 7.72 1.39
CA ILE A 141 0.64 7.12 0.09
C ILE A 141 2.02 6.72 -0.42
N ALA A 142 2.20 5.45 -0.75
CA ALA A 142 3.40 4.98 -1.44
C ALA A 142 2.99 4.37 -2.78
N ARG A 143 3.61 4.85 -3.86
CA ARG A 143 3.40 4.35 -5.22
C ARG A 143 4.71 3.84 -5.79
N VAL A 144 4.73 2.59 -6.23
CA VAL A 144 5.83 2.00 -6.98
C VAL A 144 5.54 2.20 -8.46
N ARG A 145 6.44 2.87 -9.16
CA ARG A 145 6.44 2.98 -10.62
C ARG A 145 7.56 2.12 -11.16
N ASP A 146 7.32 1.50 -12.32
CA ASP A 146 8.34 0.86 -13.16
C ASP A 146 9.29 -0.11 -12.44
N ASP A 147 8.85 -0.67 -11.30
CA ASP A 147 9.63 -1.45 -10.32
C ASP A 147 10.93 -0.81 -9.82
N LYS A 148 11.24 0.43 -10.22
CA LYS A 148 12.52 1.10 -9.95
C LYS A 148 12.34 2.36 -9.13
N THR A 149 11.16 2.96 -9.13
CA THR A 149 10.93 4.23 -8.45
C THR A 149 9.78 4.13 -7.48
N MET A 150 9.99 4.49 -6.22
CA MET A 150 8.93 4.58 -5.22
C MET A 150 8.73 6.04 -4.79
N ASN A 151 7.54 6.57 -5.01
CA ASN A 151 7.13 7.88 -4.55
C ASN A 151 6.32 7.74 -3.26
N VAL A 152 6.74 8.43 -2.20
CA VAL A 152 6.04 8.44 -0.92
C VAL A 152 5.59 9.86 -0.59
N THR A 153 4.32 10.02 -0.26
CA THR A 153 3.76 11.29 0.22
C THR A 153 3.12 11.08 1.57
N VAL A 154 3.49 11.90 2.54
CA VAL A 154 2.83 11.95 3.85
C VAL A 154 2.02 13.23 3.92
N SER A 155 0.73 13.09 4.21
CA SER A 155 -0.22 14.18 4.36
C SER A 155 -0.82 14.16 5.76
N VAL A 156 -1.08 15.33 6.30
CA VAL A 156 -1.79 15.50 7.57
C VAL A 156 -3.13 16.18 7.31
N LYS A 157 -4.13 15.81 8.11
CA LYS A 157 -5.44 16.43 8.07
C LYS A 157 -5.42 17.72 8.88
N VAL A 158 -5.72 18.83 8.21
CA VAL A 158 -5.96 20.14 8.81
C VAL A 158 -7.40 20.51 8.50
N GLU A 159 -8.23 20.65 9.54
CA GLU A 159 -9.68 20.82 9.39
C GLU A 159 -10.30 19.70 8.53
N SER A 160 -10.83 20.07 7.36
CA SER A 160 -11.46 19.15 6.40
C SER A 160 -10.57 18.84 5.19
N GLN A 161 -9.29 19.26 5.21
CA GLN A 161 -8.38 19.13 4.07
C GLN A 161 -7.15 18.29 4.40
N MET A 162 -6.69 17.52 3.42
CA MET A 162 -5.44 16.77 3.50
C MET A 162 -4.32 17.60 2.88
N ILE A 163 -3.35 17.99 3.70
CA ILE A 163 -2.22 18.82 3.28
C ILE A 163 -0.96 17.95 3.20
N PRO A 164 -0.31 17.83 2.03
CA PRO A 164 0.96 17.12 1.91
C PRO A 164 2.02 17.89 2.70
N VAL A 165 2.75 17.19 3.56
CA VAL A 165 3.81 17.77 4.39
C VAL A 165 5.18 17.21 4.07
N ILE A 166 5.26 15.99 3.56
CA ILE A 166 6.52 15.33 3.21
C ILE A 166 6.35 14.65 1.85
N GLY A 167 7.32 14.86 0.97
CA GLY A 167 7.47 14.12 -0.28
C GLY A 167 8.81 13.38 -0.32
N LEU A 168 8.80 12.16 -0.83
CA LEU A 168 9.95 11.29 -0.99
C LEU A 168 9.95 10.67 -2.38
N THR A 169 11.12 10.60 -3.01
CA THR A 169 11.34 9.82 -4.22
C THR A 169 12.52 8.90 -3.98
N LEU A 170 12.27 7.61 -4.01
CA LEU A 170 13.25 6.57 -3.78
C LEU A 170 13.51 5.81 -5.08
N THR A 171 14.75 5.48 -5.33
CA THR A 171 15.18 4.63 -6.44
C THR A 171 15.67 3.32 -5.88
N ARG A 172 15.24 2.22 -6.49
CA ARG A 172 15.72 0.89 -6.15
C ARG A 172 17.22 0.83 -6.36
N GLN A 173 17.92 0.30 -5.37
CA GLN A 173 19.32 -0.05 -5.51
C GLN A 173 19.35 -1.48 -6.03
N VAL A 174 19.65 -1.62 -7.32
CA VAL A 174 20.04 -2.91 -7.88
C VAL A 174 21.55 -2.99 -7.73
N ASP A 175 22.05 -4.05 -7.10
CA ASP A 175 23.48 -4.33 -7.15
C ASP A 175 23.81 -4.56 -8.63
N ASP A 176 24.53 -3.61 -9.22
CA ASP A 176 25.18 -3.78 -10.52
C ASP A 176 26.36 -4.74 -10.31
N MET A 177 26.04 -5.98 -9.93
CA MET A 177 27.03 -7.04 -9.89
C MET A 177 27.51 -7.24 -11.32
N ALA A 178 28.69 -6.69 -11.57
CA ALA A 178 29.55 -6.94 -12.69
C ALA A 178 29.26 -8.29 -13.35
N VAL A 179 28.54 -8.25 -14.48
CA VAL A 179 28.64 -9.29 -15.50
C VAL A 179 30.03 -9.19 -16.12
N GLY A 180 31.03 -9.58 -15.34
CA GLY A 180 32.38 -9.83 -15.81
C GLY A 180 32.28 -10.92 -16.86
N SER A 181 32.48 -10.51 -18.11
CA SER A 181 32.66 -11.34 -19.29
C SER A 181 33.33 -12.67 -18.96
N ILE A 182 32.57 -13.76 -19.09
CA ILE A 182 33.16 -15.04 -19.45
C ILE A 182 33.69 -14.89 -20.88
N GLN A 183 35.01 -14.84 -21.01
CA GLN A 183 35.73 -14.97 -22.28
C GLN A 183 35.92 -16.45 -22.60
#